data_AF-A0A930QCJ8-F1
#
_entry.id   AF-A0A930QCJ8-F1
#
_cell.length_a   1.000
_cell.length_b   1.000
_cell.length_c   1.000
_cell.angle_alpha   90.00
_cell.angle_beta   90.00
_cell.angle_gamma   90.00
#
_symmetry.space_group_name_H-M   'P 1'
#
loop_
_entity.id
_entity.type
_entity.pdbx_description
1 polymer ?
#
loop_
_entity_poly.entity_id
_entity_poly.type
_entity_poly.pdbx_seq_one_letter_code
_entity_poly.pdbx_strand_id
1 'polypeptide(L)'
;MSILNNIAHAEVLTLKDQVAYADGQVVSKTLVQNKGLGITLFAFAKGEGISTHESKGDAFVTALDGAGIITIDDEKYELHAGE
;
A
#
# COMPACT_ATOMS: atom_id res chain seq x y z
N MET A 1 6.88 23.39 4.03
CA MET A 1 6.30 22.52 2.99
C MET A 1 5.91 21.22 3.65
N SER A 2 4.72 20.70 3.37
CA SER A 2 4.34 19.37 3.88
C SER A 2 5.11 18.28 3.13
N ILE A 3 5.61 17.28 3.84
CA ILE A 3 6.22 16.08 3.24
C ILE A 3 5.14 15.10 2.77
N LEU A 4 4.05 14.99 3.54
CA LEU A 4 2.90 14.14 3.23
C LEU A 4 1.92 14.85 2.31
N ASN A 5 1.65 14.24 1.17
CA ASN A 5 0.70 14.68 0.16
C ASN A 5 -0.56 13.80 0.19
N ASN A 6 -1.65 14.27 -0.44
CA ASN A 6 -2.87 13.49 -0.68
C ASN A 6 -3.59 12.94 0.58
N ILE A 7 -3.30 13.51 1.75
CA ILE A 7 -3.91 13.15 3.04
C ILE A 7 -4.18 14.41 3.85
N ALA A 8 -5.22 14.38 4.69
CA ALA A 8 -5.54 15.47 5.60
C ALA A 8 -4.45 15.62 6.69
N HIS A 9 -4.28 16.84 7.18
CA HIS A 9 -3.23 17.21 8.14
C HIS A 9 -3.85 17.61 9.46
N ALA A 10 -3.16 17.30 10.57
CA ALA A 10 -3.60 17.63 11.92
C ALA A 10 -4.98 17.06 12.30
N GLU A 11 -5.31 15.88 11.77
CA GLU A 11 -6.55 15.14 12.03
C GLU A 11 -6.24 13.70 12.41
N VAL A 12 -7.10 13.09 13.24
CA VAL A 12 -7.06 11.65 13.52
C VAL A 12 -7.70 10.93 12.33
N LEU A 13 -6.95 10.04 11.68
CA LEU A 13 -7.38 9.33 10.49
C LEU A 13 -7.22 7.83 10.67
N THR A 14 -8.19 7.05 10.21
CA THR A 14 -8.04 5.61 10.01
C THR A 14 -7.41 5.38 8.64
N LEU A 15 -6.20 4.80 8.59
CA LEU A 15 -5.43 4.67 7.35
C LEU A 15 -6.13 3.85 6.27
N LYS A 16 -6.80 2.75 6.64
CA LYS A 16 -7.51 1.90 5.66
C LYS A 16 -8.63 2.64 4.94
N ASP A 17 -9.25 3.63 5.59
CA ASP A 17 -10.32 4.44 5.03
C ASP A 17 -9.77 5.54 4.08
N GLN A 18 -8.44 5.72 4.01
CA GLN A 18 -7.82 6.71 3.13
C GLN A 18 -7.61 6.21 1.70
N VAL A 19 -7.90 4.94 1.41
CA VAL A 19 -7.89 4.39 0.05
C VAL A 19 -9.09 3.43 -0.10
N ALA A 20 -9.87 3.59 -1.16
CA ALA A 20 -11.07 2.79 -1.38
C ALA A 20 -10.80 1.65 -2.36
N TYR A 21 -11.39 0.49 -2.10
CA TYR A 21 -11.51 -0.55 -3.11
C TYR A 21 -12.40 -0.08 -4.27
N ALA A 22 -12.06 -0.54 -5.47
CA ALA A 22 -12.90 -0.38 -6.65
C ALA A 22 -12.90 -1.70 -7.42
N ASP A 23 -14.07 -2.17 -7.84
CA ASP A 23 -14.24 -3.48 -8.46
C ASP A 23 -13.36 -3.64 -9.71
N GLY A 24 -12.57 -4.73 -9.75
CA GLY A 24 -11.66 -5.03 -10.85
C GLY A 24 -10.52 -4.01 -11.03
N GLN A 25 -10.15 -3.30 -9.95
CA GLN A 25 -9.11 -2.28 -10.00
C GLN A 25 -8.11 -2.39 -8.85
N VAL A 26 -6.91 -1.89 -9.11
CA VAL A 26 -5.94 -1.49 -8.09
C VAL A 26 -6.01 0.03 -7.95
N VAL A 27 -6.37 0.50 -6.76
CA VAL A 27 -6.39 1.92 -6.42
C VAL A 27 -5.19 2.21 -5.55
N SER A 28 -4.48 3.31 -5.83
CA SER A 28 -3.35 3.72 -5.03
C SER A 28 -3.41 5.20 -4.66
N LYS A 29 -2.82 5.53 -3.52
CA LYS A 29 -2.69 6.90 -3.02
C LYS A 29 -1.29 7.10 -2.47
N THR A 30 -0.45 7.77 -3.25
CA THR A 30 0.93 8.08 -2.87
C THR A 30 0.96 9.26 -1.91
N LEU A 31 1.50 9.05 -0.72
CA LEU A 31 1.64 10.06 0.33
C LEU A 31 3.00 10.76 0.25
N VAL A 32 4.06 10.00 -0.07
CA VAL A 32 5.41 10.52 -0.24
C VAL A 32 6.02 9.90 -1.49
N GLN A 33 6.64 10.73 -2.33
CA GLN A 33 7.45 10.27 -3.45
C GLN A 33 8.66 11.20 -3.59
N ASN A 34 9.83 10.76 -3.12
CA ASN A 34 11.09 11.46 -3.34
C ASN A 34 12.25 10.46 -3.46
N LYS A 35 13.48 10.98 -3.59
CA LYS A 35 14.67 10.14 -3.80
C LYS A 35 15.03 9.23 -2.62
N GLY A 36 14.59 9.55 -1.40
CA GLY A 36 14.95 8.81 -0.19
C GLY A 36 13.81 7.97 0.39
N LEU A 37 12.55 8.22 0.02
CA LEU A 37 11.40 7.55 0.59
C LEU A 37 10.19 7.59 -0.36
N GLY A 38 9.53 6.44 -0.47
CA GLY A 38 8.20 6.29 -1.06
C GLY A 38 7.23 5.74 -0.01
N ILE A 39 6.04 6.34 0.10
CA ILE A 39 4.94 5.80 0.91
C ILE A 39 3.67 5.86 0.06
N THR A 40 3.05 4.71 -0.15
CA THR A 40 1.82 4.60 -0.95
C THR A 40 0.85 3.66 -0.24
N LEU A 41 -0.41 4.08 -0.12
CA LEU A 41 -1.52 3.21 0.26
C LEU A 41 -2.07 2.53 -0.99
N PHE A 42 -2.35 1.24 -0.91
CA PHE A 42 -2.94 0.47 -1.99
C PHE A 42 -4.23 -0.23 -1.53
N ALA A 43 -5.21 -0.31 -2.43
CA ALA A 43 -6.38 -1.16 -2.31
C ALA A 43 -6.49 -2.01 -3.57
N PHE A 44 -6.46 -3.32 -3.41
CA PHE A 44 -6.53 -4.30 -4.49
C PHE A 44 -7.90 -4.97 -4.45
N ALA A 45 -8.68 -4.90 -5.54
CA ALA A 45 -9.85 -5.75 -5.64
C ALA A 45 -9.46 -7.24 -5.61
N LYS A 46 -10.42 -8.10 -5.23
CA LYS A 46 -10.17 -9.53 -5.17
C LYS A 46 -9.70 -10.07 -6.52
N GLY A 47 -8.52 -10.70 -6.54
CA GLY A 47 -7.91 -11.26 -7.75
C GLY A 47 -7.00 -10.28 -8.49
N GLU A 48 -6.97 -9.01 -8.10
CA GLU A 48 -6.06 -8.01 -8.65
C GLU A 48 -4.72 -7.98 -7.90
N GLY A 49 -3.70 -7.46 -8.57
CA GLY A 49 -2.34 -7.34 -8.05
C GLY A 49 -1.49 -6.41 -8.90
N ILE A 50 -0.22 -6.28 -8.52
CA ILE A 50 0.79 -5.58 -9.32
C ILE A 50 1.84 -6.57 -9.80
N SER A 51 2.44 -6.26 -10.95
CA SER A 51 3.51 -7.08 -11.51
C SER A 51 4.75 -7.11 -10.61
N THR A 52 5.50 -8.20 -10.72
CA THR A 52 6.83 -8.34 -10.11
C THR A 52 7.71 -7.15 -10.50
N HIS A 53 8.33 -6.54 -9.50
CA HIS A 53 9.26 -5.43 -9.66
C HIS A 53 10.29 -5.48 -8.53
N GLU A 54 11.38 -4.75 -8.69
CA GLU A 54 12.45 -4.63 -7.70
C GLU A 54 12.51 -3.23 -7.11
N SER A 55 12.92 -3.15 -5.84
CA SER A 55 13.26 -1.89 -5.17
C SER A 55 14.76 -1.86 -4.88
N LYS A 56 15.37 -0.67 -4.91
CA LYS A 56 16.79 -0.48 -4.56
C LYS A 56 17.05 -0.46 -3.05
N GLY A 57 16.01 -0.27 -2.25
CA GLY A 57 16.07 -0.31 -0.79
C GLY A 57 14.97 -1.20 -0.24
N ASP A 58 14.97 -1.37 1.08
CA ASP A 58 14.00 -2.22 1.75
C ASP A 58 12.57 -1.74 1.53
N ALA A 59 11.66 -2.69 1.35
CA ALA A 59 10.23 -2.45 1.26
C ALA A 59 9.56 -2.95 2.54
N PHE A 60 8.81 -2.05 3.20
CA PHE A 60 7.98 -2.40 4.34
C PHE A 60 6.52 -2.45 3.90
N VAL A 61 5.82 -3.54 4.24
CA VAL A 61 4.42 -3.75 3.90
C VAL A 61 3.65 -4.08 5.17
N THR A 62 2.50 -3.44 5.35
CA THR A 62 1.53 -3.79 6.38
C THR A 62 0.14 -3.89 5.74
N ALA A 63 -0.54 -4.99 5.99
CA ALA A 63 -1.93 -5.19 5.61
C ALA A 63 -2.85 -4.39 6.54
N LEU A 64 -3.57 -3.43 5.98
CA LEU A 64 -4.49 -2.57 6.74
C LEU A 64 -5.92 -3.14 6.82
N ASP A 65 -6.29 -3.99 5.88
CA ASP A 65 -7.58 -4.66 5.81
C ASP A 65 -7.49 -5.94 4.95
N GLY A 66 -8.45 -6.84 5.11
CA GLY A 66 -8.61 -8.05 4.31
C GLY A 66 -7.47 -9.07 4.48
N ALA A 67 -7.26 -9.87 3.44
CA ALA A 67 -6.17 -10.82 3.32
C ALA A 67 -5.64 -10.84 1.90
N GLY A 68 -4.36 -11.16 1.73
CA GLY A 68 -3.70 -11.19 0.43
C GLY A 68 -2.42 -12.01 0.44
N ILE A 69 -1.80 -12.14 -0.73
CA ILE A 69 -0.53 -12.86 -0.88
C ILE A 69 0.51 -11.86 -1.39
N ILE A 70 1.63 -11.76 -0.69
CA ILE A 70 2.86 -11.16 -1.23
C ILE A 70 3.82 -12.28 -1.62
N THR A 71 4.41 -12.17 -2.81
CA THR A 71 5.47 -13.08 -3.24
C THR A 71 6.78 -12.34 -3.20
N ILE A 72 7.77 -12.87 -2.48
CA ILE A 72 9.13 -12.35 -2.41
C ILE A 72 10.03 -13.45 -2.95
N ASP A 73 10.72 -13.14 -4.05
CA ASP A 73 11.39 -14.12 -4.91
C ASP A 73 10.39 -15.22 -5.34
N ASP A 74 10.59 -16.46 -4.88
CA ASP A 74 9.71 -17.60 -5.17
C ASP A 74 8.84 -18.03 -3.97
N GLU A 75 8.93 -17.31 -2.86
CA GLU A 75 8.21 -17.64 -1.62
C GLU A 75 6.95 -16.79 -1.44
N LYS A 76 5.86 -17.44 -1.09
CA LYS A 76 4.56 -16.81 -0.87
C LYS A 76 4.30 -16.64 0.62
N TYR A 77 3.90 -15.42 0.98
CA TYR A 77 3.50 -15.05 2.32
C TYR A 77 2.04 -14.59 2.26
N GLU A 78 1.20 -15.24 3.07
CA GLU A 78 -0.17 -14.81 3.28
C GLU A 78 -0.17 -13.74 4.38
N LEU A 79 -0.82 -12.61 4.11
CA LEU A 79 -0.94 -11.49 5.02
C LEU A 79 -2.41 -11.27 5.38
N HIS A 80 -2.66 -10.98 6.65
CA HIS A 80 -3.96 -10.56 7.17
C HIS A 80 -3.86 -9.17 7.80
N ALA A 81 -5.00 -8.50 7.93
CA ALA A 81 -5.05 -7.18 8.56
C ALA A 81 -4.31 -7.14 9.92
N GLY A 82 -3.38 -6.20 10.05
CA GLY A 82 -2.52 -6.01 11.23
C GLY A 82 -1.13 -6.64 11.13
N GLU A 83 -0.85 -7.41 10.08
CA GLU A 83 0.45 -8.01 9.77
C GLU A 83 1.28 -7.15 8.81
#